data_AF-A0A2A6JKX9-F1
#
_entry.id   AF-A0A2A6JKX9-F1
#
_cell.length_a   1.000
_cell.length_b   1.000
_cell.length_c   1.000
_cell.angle_alpha   90.00
_cell.angle_beta   90.00
_cell.angle_gamma   90.00
#
_symmetry.space_group_name_H-M   'P 1'
#
loop_
_entity.id
_entity.type
_entity.pdbx_description
1 polymer ?
#
loop_
_entity_poly.entity_id
_entity_poly.type
_entity_poly.pdbx_seq_one_letter_code
_entity_poly.pdbx_strand_id
1 'polypeptide(L)'
;MRFLAVIITGLALVAPAAHAFSLLNKIGMTKADYFVAQQAYAGWWIVGLFLPLAFFANIGNAIALRADRTALMLSIAAAGMIVLNLVIFMIFTQPANAATENWTVQPDNWESLRRQWEYSHAVNAGITFLAFCCATLASIR
;
A
#
# COMPACT_ATOMS: atom_id res chain seq x y z
N MET A 1 0.11 11.28 -19.35
CA MET A 1 -0.47 10.25 -18.47
C MET A 1 0.59 9.32 -17.90
N ARG A 2 1.48 8.74 -18.71
CA ARG A 2 2.56 7.83 -18.28
C ARG A 2 3.32 8.28 -17.04
N PHE A 3 3.93 9.48 -17.09
CA PHE A 3 4.69 10.03 -15.95
C PHE A 3 3.84 10.13 -14.67
N LEU A 4 2.62 10.64 -14.76
CA LEU A 4 1.71 10.74 -13.61
C LEU A 4 1.35 9.37 -13.05
N ALA A 5 1.06 8.38 -13.90
CA ALA A 5 0.81 7.00 -13.47
C ALA A 5 2.01 6.44 -12.70
N VAL A 6 3.23 6.64 -13.19
CA VAL A 6 4.45 6.20 -12.49
C VAL A 6 4.61 6.89 -11.14
N ILE A 7 4.58 8.23 -11.11
CA ILE A 7 4.83 9.00 -9.89
C ILE A 7 3.77 8.72 -8.82
N ILE A 8 2.49 8.72 -9.19
CA ILE A 8 1.40 8.50 -8.24
C ILE A 8 1.44 7.06 -7.70
N THR A 9 1.71 6.06 -8.54
CA THR A 9 1.88 4.67 -8.07
C THR A 9 3.11 4.52 -7.18
N GLY A 10 4.21 5.23 -7.48
CA GLY A 10 5.38 5.28 -6.61
C GLY A 10 5.09 5.91 -5.24
N LEU A 11 4.31 6.99 -5.20
CA LEU A 11 3.87 7.62 -3.95
C LEU A 11 2.96 6.69 -3.13
N ALA A 12 2.10 5.91 -3.78
CA ALA A 12 1.26 4.91 -3.11
C ALA A 12 2.06 3.76 -2.46
N LEU A 13 3.30 3.51 -2.90
CA LEU A 13 4.20 2.50 -2.33
C LEU A 13 4.84 2.95 -1.00
N VAL A 14 4.97 4.26 -0.77
CA VAL A 14 5.77 4.81 0.34
C VAL A 14 5.35 4.28 1.70
N ALA A 15 4.04 4.35 2.02
CA ALA A 15 3.53 3.91 3.31
C ALA A 15 3.73 2.40 3.56
N PRO A 16 3.24 1.48 2.71
CA PRO A 16 3.43 0.05 2.96
C PRO A 16 4.92 -0.36 2.92
N ALA A 17 5.75 0.28 2.09
CA ALA A 17 7.19 0.03 2.08
C ALA A 17 7.86 0.44 3.40
N ALA A 18 7.50 1.60 3.97
CA ALA A 18 8.03 2.04 5.27
C ALA A 18 7.69 1.04 6.39
N HIS A 19 6.49 0.46 6.39
CA HIS A 19 6.11 -0.61 7.32
C HIS A 19 6.90 -1.89 7.06
N ALA A 20 7.03 -2.31 5.79
CA ALA A 20 7.78 -3.51 5.43
C ALA A 20 9.26 -3.43 5.86
N PHE A 21 9.93 -2.30 5.62
CA PHE A 21 11.34 -2.11 5.98
C PHE A 21 11.58 -2.00 7.49
N SER A 22 10.57 -1.56 8.25
CA SER A 22 10.64 -1.49 9.71
C SER A 22 10.15 -2.76 10.41
N LEU A 23 9.56 -3.71 9.66
CA LEU A 23 8.91 -4.91 10.19
C LEU A 23 9.80 -5.70 11.17
N LEU A 24 11.01 -6.06 10.74
CA LEU A 24 11.91 -6.90 11.55
C LEU A 24 12.30 -6.23 12.88
N ASN A 25 12.37 -4.91 12.89
CA ASN A 25 12.68 -4.14 14.10
C ASN A 25 11.47 -4.04 15.03
N LYS A 26 10.24 -4.05 14.50
CA LYS A 26 9.01 -3.83 15.27
C LYS A 26 8.31 -5.11 15.74
N ILE A 27 8.41 -6.20 14.99
CA ILE A 27 7.58 -7.40 15.20
C ILE A 27 7.88 -8.13 16.52
N GLY A 28 9.08 -7.92 17.08
CA GLY A 28 9.51 -8.46 18.37
C GLY A 28 9.47 -7.47 19.54
N MET A 29 9.06 -6.21 19.31
CA MET A 29 9.03 -5.18 20.36
C MET A 29 8.08 -5.54 21.49
N THR A 30 8.38 -5.03 22.69
CA THR A 30 7.43 -5.02 23.82
C THR A 30 6.21 -4.18 23.47
N LYS A 31 5.11 -4.36 24.21
CA LYS A 31 3.89 -3.55 24.01
C LYS A 31 4.19 -2.05 24.09
N ALA A 32 4.92 -1.62 25.12
CA ALA A 32 5.26 -0.21 25.30
C ALA A 32 6.07 0.35 24.14
N ASP A 33 7.15 -0.35 23.73
CA ASP A 33 8.03 0.11 22.66
C ASP A 33 7.33 0.14 21.30
N TYR A 34 6.49 -0.87 21.01
CA TYR A 34 5.75 -0.94 19.76
C TYR A 34 4.78 0.24 19.60
N PHE A 35 4.03 0.54 20.66
CA PHE A 35 3.08 1.66 20.63
C PHE A 35 3.78 3.02 20.57
N VAL A 36 4.98 3.17 21.14
CA VAL A 36 5.82 4.36 20.94
C VAL A 36 6.29 4.47 19.50
N ALA A 37 6.85 3.39 18.93
CA ALA A 37 7.29 3.36 17.54
C ALA A 37 6.15 3.67 16.56
N GLN A 38 4.94 3.23 16.87
CA GLN A 38 3.78 3.41 16.01
C GLN A 38 3.32 4.86 15.89
N GLN A 39 3.64 5.72 16.86
CA GLN A 39 3.33 7.16 16.80
C GLN A 39 4.05 7.85 15.62
N ALA A 40 5.15 7.29 15.12
CA ALA A 40 5.82 7.80 13.92
C ALA A 40 4.91 7.81 12.67
N TYR A 41 3.85 6.99 12.68
CA TYR A 41 2.89 6.87 11.59
C TYR A 41 1.56 7.59 11.85
N ALA A 42 1.46 8.38 12.93
CA ALA A 42 0.27 9.15 13.23
C ALA A 42 -0.08 10.08 12.05
N GLY A 43 -1.34 10.04 11.59
CA GLY A 43 -1.82 10.87 10.47
C GLY A 43 -1.47 10.35 9.06
N TRP A 44 -0.76 9.23 8.93
CA TRP A 44 -0.35 8.71 7.61
C TRP A 44 -1.50 8.19 6.74
N TRP A 45 -2.74 8.15 7.24
CA TRP A 45 -3.93 7.82 6.45
C TRP A 45 -4.05 8.69 5.19
N ILE A 46 -3.53 9.93 5.22
CA ILE A 46 -3.51 10.84 4.05
C ILE A 46 -2.66 10.29 2.90
N VAL A 47 -1.58 9.55 3.18
CA VAL A 47 -0.74 8.89 2.17
C VAL A 47 -1.54 7.79 1.46
N GLY A 48 -2.49 7.16 2.17
CA GLY A 48 -3.42 6.19 1.59
C GLY A 48 -4.27 6.75 0.46
N LEU A 49 -4.49 8.07 0.38
CA LEU A 49 -5.24 8.72 -0.71
C LEU A 49 -4.54 8.59 -2.08
N PHE A 50 -3.24 8.27 -2.11
CA PHE A 50 -2.56 7.96 -3.37
C PHE A 50 -3.03 6.66 -4.02
N LEU A 51 -3.61 5.70 -3.27
CA LEU A 51 -4.13 4.44 -3.85
C LEU A 51 -5.27 4.68 -4.85
N PRO A 52 -6.40 5.33 -4.49
CA PRO A 52 -7.45 5.61 -5.46
C PRO A 52 -6.96 6.49 -6.61
N LEU A 53 -6.06 7.44 -6.35
CA LEU A 53 -5.47 8.26 -7.40
C LEU A 53 -4.60 7.42 -8.37
N ALA A 54 -3.82 6.48 -7.86
CA ALA A 54 -3.00 5.56 -8.65
C ALA A 54 -3.88 4.66 -9.52
N PHE A 55 -5.01 4.18 -8.99
CA PHE A 55 -5.98 3.40 -9.74
C PHE A 55 -6.47 4.20 -10.97
N PHE A 56 -7.01 5.40 -10.76
CA PHE A 56 -7.51 6.21 -11.86
C PHE A 56 -6.42 6.63 -12.84
N ALA A 57 -5.21 6.92 -12.36
CA ALA A 57 -4.07 7.25 -13.21
C ALA A 57 -3.70 6.07 -14.15
N ASN A 58 -3.70 4.83 -13.65
CA ASN A 58 -3.40 3.66 -14.46
C ASN A 58 -4.54 3.27 -15.40
N ILE A 59 -5.81 3.45 -15.02
CA ILE A 59 -6.95 3.31 -15.95
C ILE A 59 -6.88 4.35 -17.06
N GLY A 60 -6.59 5.60 -16.73
CA GLY A 60 -6.39 6.67 -17.72
C GLY A 60 -5.21 6.37 -18.65
N ASN A 61 -4.12 5.81 -18.11
CA ASN A 61 -2.96 5.39 -18.90
C ASN A 61 -3.30 4.22 -19.83
N ALA A 62 -4.07 3.23 -19.36
CA ALA A 62 -4.56 2.12 -20.19
C ALA A 62 -5.37 2.64 -21.39
N ILE A 63 -6.32 3.55 -21.17
CA ILE A 63 -7.14 4.15 -22.23
C ILE A 63 -6.26 4.94 -23.22
N ALA A 64 -5.29 5.71 -22.73
CA ALA A 64 -4.37 6.49 -23.55
C ALA A 64 -3.47 5.61 -24.42
N LEU A 65 -3.08 4.43 -23.92
CA LEU A 65 -2.16 3.50 -24.57
C LEU A 65 -2.87 2.32 -25.26
N ARG A 66 -4.18 2.41 -25.49
CA ARG A 66 -5.00 1.34 -26.09
C ARG A 66 -4.52 0.81 -27.45
N ALA A 67 -3.72 1.58 -28.19
CA ALA A 67 -3.12 1.16 -29.46
C ALA A 67 -1.91 0.24 -29.26
N ASP A 68 -1.19 0.37 -28.15
CA ASP A 68 -0.11 -0.52 -27.74
C ASP A 68 -0.67 -1.56 -26.76
N ARG A 69 -0.92 -2.77 -27.24
CA ARG A 69 -1.49 -3.84 -26.43
C ARG A 69 -0.63 -4.18 -25.21
N THR A 70 0.70 -4.10 -25.30
CA THR A 70 1.56 -4.42 -24.17
C THR A 70 1.46 -3.33 -23.10
N ALA A 71 1.56 -2.05 -23.48
CA ALA A 71 1.44 -0.95 -22.53
C ALA A 71 0.03 -0.84 -21.91
N LEU A 72 -1.01 -1.15 -22.69
CA LEU A 72 -2.39 -1.30 -22.21
C LEU A 72 -2.48 -2.35 -21.12
N MET A 73 -2.03 -3.58 -21.39
CA MET A 73 -2.13 -4.69 -20.43
C MET A 73 -1.30 -4.45 -19.16
N LEU A 74 -0.12 -3.83 -19.28
CA LEU A 74 0.68 -3.44 -18.12
C LEU A 74 -0.04 -2.39 -17.26
N SER A 75 -0.70 -1.41 -17.88
CA SER A 75 -1.47 -0.40 -17.14
C SER A 75 -2.71 -1.02 -16.45
N ILE A 76 -3.38 -1.96 -17.10
CA ILE A 76 -4.48 -2.73 -16.49
C ILE A 76 -3.97 -3.58 -15.32
N ALA A 77 -2.83 -4.26 -15.49
CA ALA A 77 -2.21 -5.05 -14.42
C ALA A 77 -1.85 -4.18 -13.21
N ALA A 78 -1.28 -2.99 -13.43
CA ALA A 78 -1.00 -2.03 -12.37
C ALA A 78 -2.29 -1.63 -11.62
N ALA A 79 -3.35 -1.27 -12.34
CA ALA A 79 -4.64 -0.95 -11.73
C ALA A 79 -5.23 -2.13 -10.93
N GLY A 80 -5.13 -3.35 -11.45
CA GLY A 80 -5.56 -4.57 -10.76
C GLY A 80 -4.81 -4.84 -9.47
N MET A 81 -3.49 -4.61 -9.44
CA MET A 81 -2.68 -4.72 -8.23
C MET A 81 -3.05 -3.66 -7.18
N ILE A 82 -3.40 -2.44 -7.60
CA ILE A 82 -3.92 -1.41 -6.67
C ILE A 82 -5.26 -1.85 -6.07
N VAL A 83 -6.16 -2.46 -6.85
CA VAL A 83 -7.41 -3.03 -6.32
C VAL A 83 -7.12 -4.16 -5.33
N LEU A 84 -6.20 -5.06 -5.65
CA LEU A 84 -5.80 -6.14 -4.75
C LEU A 84 -5.24 -5.60 -3.42
N ASN A 85 -4.43 -4.54 -3.46
CA ASN A 85 -3.95 -3.86 -2.27
C ASN A 85 -5.12 -3.36 -1.40
N LEU A 86 -6.09 -2.66 -2.01
CA LEU A 86 -7.28 -2.17 -1.30
C LEU A 86 -8.11 -3.30 -0.68
N VAL A 87 -8.23 -4.44 -1.36
CA VAL A 87 -8.91 -5.63 -0.82
C VAL A 87 -8.17 -6.15 0.41
N ILE A 88 -6.85 -6.31 0.35
CA ILE A 88 -6.03 -6.73 1.50
C ILE A 88 -6.13 -5.73 2.64
N PHE A 89 -6.11 -4.44 2.34
CA PHE A 89 -6.30 -3.37 3.32
C PHE A 89 -7.64 -3.54 4.04
N MET A 90 -8.75 -3.69 3.30
CA MET A 90 -10.08 -3.81 3.90
C MET A 90 -10.24 -5.08 4.73
N ILE A 91 -9.65 -6.19 4.31
CA ILE A 91 -9.81 -7.48 5.01
C ILE A 91 -8.87 -7.60 6.22
N PHE A 92 -7.65 -7.06 6.14
CA PHE A 92 -6.61 -7.32 7.14
C PHE A 92 -6.12 -6.06 7.86
N THR A 93 -5.87 -4.95 7.16
CA THR A 93 -5.31 -3.74 7.78
C THR A 93 -6.36 -2.93 8.53
N GLN A 94 -7.51 -2.69 7.90
CA GLN A 94 -8.59 -1.86 8.44
C GLN A 94 -9.16 -2.43 9.74
N PRO A 95 -9.42 -3.75 9.89
CA PRO A 95 -9.97 -4.27 11.14
C PRO A 95 -9.04 -4.05 12.33
N ALA A 96 -7.73 -4.16 12.12
CA ALA A 96 -6.74 -3.86 13.15
C ALA A 96 -6.66 -2.36 13.46
N ASN A 97 -6.78 -1.48 12.46
CA ASN A 97 -6.90 -0.04 12.69
C ASN A 97 -8.15 0.29 13.51
N ALA A 98 -9.30 -0.32 13.20
CA ALA A 98 -10.54 -0.08 13.92
C ALA A 98 -10.45 -0.55 15.39
N ALA A 99 -9.95 -1.77 15.63
CA ALA A 99 -9.84 -2.35 16.96
C ALA A 99 -8.84 -1.60 17.88
N THR A 100 -7.86 -0.90 17.29
CA THR A 100 -6.83 -0.15 18.03
C THR A 100 -7.04 1.36 17.99
N GLU A 101 -8.12 1.85 17.36
CA GLU A 101 -8.32 3.27 17.06
C GLU A 101 -7.06 3.91 16.44
N ASN A 102 -6.54 3.29 15.38
CA ASN A 102 -5.27 3.61 14.75
C ASN A 102 -4.10 3.59 15.74
N TRP A 103 -4.00 2.50 16.51
CA TRP A 103 -2.91 2.26 17.47
C TRP A 103 -2.82 3.25 18.63
N THR A 104 -3.94 3.89 18.99
CA THR A 104 -4.05 4.73 20.19
C THR A 104 -4.61 3.98 21.39
N VAL A 105 -5.41 2.93 21.13
CA VAL A 105 -5.94 2.00 22.14
C VAL A 105 -5.11 0.72 22.15
N GLN A 106 -4.96 0.13 23.34
CA GLN A 106 -4.10 -1.03 23.62
C GLN A 106 -4.89 -2.30 24.03
N PRO A 107 -5.67 -2.95 23.14
CA PRO A 107 -6.46 -4.13 23.47
C PRO A 107 -5.64 -5.30 24.03
N ASP A 108 -6.31 -6.25 24.69
CA ASP A 108 -5.66 -7.46 25.22
C ASP A 108 -5.05 -8.32 24.10
N ASN A 109 -5.71 -8.39 22.94
CA ASN A 109 -5.26 -9.15 21.78
C ASN A 109 -4.30 -8.37 20.84
N TRP A 110 -3.66 -7.30 21.31
CA TRP A 110 -2.81 -6.41 20.51
C TRP A 110 -1.73 -7.14 19.70
N GLU A 111 -1.14 -8.22 20.22
CA GLU A 111 -0.10 -8.97 19.50
C GLU A 111 -0.61 -9.61 18.22
N SER A 112 -1.83 -10.14 18.26
CA SER A 112 -2.48 -10.72 17.09
C SER A 112 -2.78 -9.64 16.05
N LEU A 113 -3.31 -8.50 16.52
CA LEU A 113 -3.58 -7.32 15.69
C LEU A 113 -2.28 -6.79 15.06
N ARG A 114 -1.17 -6.78 15.80
CA ARG A 114 0.15 -6.37 15.30
C ARG A 114 0.58 -7.26 14.16
N ARG A 115 0.58 -8.58 14.36
CA ARG A 115 0.98 -9.53 13.31
C ARG A 115 0.12 -9.36 12.06
N GLN A 116 -1.20 -9.34 12.22
CA GLN A 116 -2.14 -9.15 11.13
C GLN A 116 -1.84 -7.85 10.36
N TRP A 117 -1.69 -6.74 11.07
CA TRP A 117 -1.50 -5.42 10.48
C TRP A 117 -0.15 -5.27 9.79
N GLU A 118 0.94 -5.62 10.47
CA GLU A 118 2.30 -5.49 9.95
C GLU A 118 2.54 -6.40 8.74
N TYR A 119 2.07 -7.66 8.79
CA TYR A 119 2.19 -8.56 7.63
C TYR A 119 1.29 -8.12 6.47
N SER A 120 0.09 -7.59 6.74
CA SER A 120 -0.76 -7.06 5.67
C SER A 120 -0.08 -5.92 4.91
N HIS A 121 0.63 -5.02 5.61
CA HIS A 121 1.43 -3.97 4.98
C HIS A 121 2.62 -4.52 4.20
N ALA A 122 3.31 -5.53 4.71
CA ALA A 122 4.42 -6.16 4.01
C ALA A 122 3.97 -6.80 2.68
N VAL A 123 2.83 -7.50 2.68
CA VAL A 123 2.22 -8.05 1.46
C VAL A 123 1.82 -6.91 0.51
N ASN A 124 1.17 -5.87 1.03
CA ASN A 124 0.77 -4.70 0.25
C ASN A 124 1.96 -3.93 -0.33
N ALA A 125 3.12 -3.92 0.33
CA ALA A 125 4.34 -3.33 -0.19
C ALA A 125 4.81 -4.07 -1.45
N GLY A 126 4.82 -5.40 -1.40
CA GLY A 126 5.17 -6.23 -2.56
C GLY A 126 4.20 -6.03 -3.73
N ILE A 127 2.90 -6.03 -3.47
CA ILE A 127 1.86 -5.85 -4.50
C ILE A 127 1.94 -4.46 -5.14
N THR A 128 2.06 -3.41 -4.34
CA THR A 128 2.19 -2.04 -4.87
C THR A 128 3.51 -1.83 -5.58
N PHE A 129 4.59 -2.50 -5.17
CA PHE A 129 5.85 -2.49 -5.90
C PHE A 129 5.71 -3.13 -7.28
N LEU A 130 5.00 -4.26 -7.39
CA LEU A 130 4.68 -4.85 -8.69
C LEU A 130 3.82 -3.91 -9.55
N ALA A 131 2.84 -3.23 -8.94
CA ALA A 131 2.06 -2.21 -9.64
C ALA A 131 2.95 -1.08 -10.19
N PHE A 132 3.91 -0.62 -9.39
CA PHE A 132 4.88 0.40 -9.78
C PHE A 132 5.77 -0.06 -10.92
N CYS A 133 6.27 -1.30 -10.88
CA CYS A 133 7.02 -1.91 -11.97
C CYS A 133 6.19 -1.98 -13.26
N CYS A 134 4.93 -2.41 -13.19
CA CYS A 134 4.03 -2.44 -14.34
C CYS A 134 3.80 -1.04 -14.95
N ALA A 135 3.51 -0.04 -14.11
CA ALA A 135 3.33 1.35 -14.56
C ALA A 135 4.61 1.91 -15.21
N THR A 136 5.77 1.60 -14.63
CA THR A 136 7.08 2.01 -15.17
C THR A 136 7.36 1.35 -16.51
N LEU A 137 7.16 0.03 -16.62
CA LEU A 137 7.33 -0.69 -17.88
C LEU A 137 6.37 -0.18 -18.96
N ALA A 138 5.12 0.15 -18.61
CA ALA A 138 4.18 0.75 -19.55
C ALA A 138 4.62 2.15 -20.03
N SER A 139 5.38 2.89 -19.22
CA SER A 139 5.82 4.25 -19.54
C SER A 139 6.94 4.31 -20.57
N ILE A 140 7.78 3.28 -20.62
CA ILE A 140 8.96 3.18 -21.50
C ILE A 140 8.68 2.40 -22.80
N ARG A 141 7.43 2.01 -23.03
CA ARG A 141 6.99 1.32 -24.25
C ARG A 141 6.58 2.29 -25.36
#